data_AF-A0A5A7RMR5-F1
#
_entry.id   AF-A0A5A7RMR5-F1
#
_cell.length_a   1.000
_cell.length_b   1.000
_cell.length_c   1.000
_cell.angle_alpha   90.00
_cell.angle_beta   90.00
_cell.angle_gamma   90.00
#
_symmetry.space_group_name_H-M   'P 1'
#
loop_
_entity.id
_entity.type
_entity.pdbx_description
1 polymer ?
#
loop_
_entity_poly.entity_id
_entity_poly.type
_entity_poly.pdbx_seq_one_letter_code
_entity_poly.pdbx_strand_id
1 'polypeptide(L)'
;MCCLHGKLVNSSNSLIRDNKISNNWYGVWSEYSPYLVITENNFSSNRWYALWLDSSGESTITDNVFIKNWYSVYLYSSGNNTISGNNIYGNEHGPQFVDADNNTFYHNIVKKNEHYGISVGCRSSGNSFTDNDIIENAQNAWDDYGSSWDGNYWSDYIGLKLKILGFIGVPYHVPGRLNQWDRHPRTAPVG
;
A
#
# COMPACT_ATOMS: atom_id res chain seq x y z
N MET A 1 -19.12 -11.58 18.16
CA MET A 1 -19.16 -10.17 17.72
C MET A 1 -18.39 -9.37 18.75
N CYS A 2 -17.12 -9.08 18.49
CA CYS A 2 -16.29 -8.25 19.36
C CYS A 2 -15.68 -7.20 18.45
N CYS A 3 -16.34 -6.05 18.37
CA CYS A 3 -15.93 -4.96 17.48
C CYS A 3 -14.83 -4.17 18.16
N LEU A 4 -13.57 -4.57 17.96
CA LEU A 4 -12.45 -3.66 18.18
C LEU A 4 -12.31 -2.85 16.87
N HIS A 5 -13.01 -1.73 16.77
CA HIS A 5 -12.73 -0.72 15.77
C HIS A 5 -12.16 0.51 16.47
N GLY A 6 -11.03 1.02 15.97
CA GLY A 6 -10.43 2.26 16.48
C GLY A 6 -10.95 3.44 15.70
N LYS A 7 -11.64 4.40 16.35
CA LYS A 7 -11.85 5.72 15.76
C LYS A 7 -10.97 6.73 16.50
N LEU A 8 -10.04 7.34 15.80
CA LEU A 8 -9.17 8.41 16.31
C LEU A 8 -9.57 9.72 15.63
N VAL A 9 -9.85 10.74 16.43
CA VAL A 9 -10.23 12.08 15.94
C VAL A 9 -9.41 13.09 16.71
N ASN A 10 -8.72 13.99 16.01
CA ASN A 10 -7.86 15.02 16.61
C ASN A 10 -6.87 14.46 17.64
N SER A 11 -6.29 13.29 17.35
CA SER A 11 -5.53 12.48 18.31
C SER A 11 -4.13 12.18 17.79
N SER A 12 -3.21 13.13 17.92
CA SER A 12 -1.82 12.95 17.48
C SER A 12 -1.03 11.95 18.35
N ASN A 13 0.03 11.36 17.80
CA ASN A 13 0.99 10.51 18.55
C ASN A 13 0.37 9.24 19.16
N SER A 14 -0.66 8.68 18.53
CA SER A 14 -1.29 7.45 19.02
C SER A 14 -0.53 6.20 18.54
N LEU A 15 -0.35 5.24 19.44
CA LEU A 15 0.23 3.93 19.15
C LEU A 15 -0.88 2.88 19.04
N ILE A 16 -0.96 2.21 17.89
CA ILE A 16 -1.80 1.05 17.65
C ILE A 16 -0.88 -0.13 17.34
N ARG A 17 -0.72 -1.04 18.30
CA ARG A 17 0.21 -2.15 18.19
C ARG A 17 -0.34 -3.47 18.70
N ASP A 18 0.00 -4.57 18.03
CA ASP A 18 -0.30 -5.95 18.45
C ASP A 18 -1.81 -6.21 18.65
N ASN A 19 -2.63 -5.68 17.72
CA ASN A 19 -4.08 -5.88 17.76
C ASN A 19 -4.55 -6.83 16.65
N LYS A 20 -5.58 -7.62 16.96
CA LYS A 20 -6.40 -8.30 15.96
C LYS A 20 -7.69 -7.53 15.70
N ILE A 21 -7.75 -6.89 14.54
CA ILE A 21 -8.83 -5.96 14.13
C ILE A 21 -9.60 -6.63 13.01
N SER A 22 -10.70 -7.32 13.36
CA SER A 22 -11.37 -8.21 12.41
C SER A 22 -12.89 -8.15 12.44
N ASN A 23 -13.51 -8.40 11.30
CA ASN A 23 -14.97 -8.45 11.13
C ASN A 23 -15.69 -7.14 11.51
N ASN A 24 -15.03 -6.00 11.36
CA ASN A 24 -15.64 -4.69 11.55
C ASN A 24 -16.09 -4.09 10.21
N TRP A 25 -16.88 -3.01 10.27
CA TRP A 25 -17.06 -2.13 9.11
C TRP A 25 -15.78 -1.37 8.79
N TYR A 26 -15.22 -0.71 9.81
CA TYR A 26 -13.94 -0.04 9.76
C TYR A 26 -13.00 -0.70 10.77
N GLY A 27 -11.74 -0.96 10.41
CA GLY A 27 -10.75 -1.46 11.35
C GLY A 27 -10.21 -0.31 12.22
N VAL A 28 -9.39 0.55 11.64
CA VAL A 28 -8.96 1.82 12.22
C VAL A 28 -9.34 2.94 11.27
N TRP A 29 -10.06 3.92 11.78
CA TRP A 29 -10.35 5.17 11.10
C TRP A 29 -9.73 6.32 11.89
N SER A 30 -8.82 7.03 11.25
CA SER A 30 -8.16 8.23 11.76
C SER A 30 -8.60 9.47 11.00
N GLU A 31 -8.97 10.51 11.72
CA GLU A 31 -9.34 11.82 11.18
C GLU A 31 -8.53 12.91 11.90
N TYR A 32 -7.81 13.75 11.14
CA TYR A 32 -6.98 14.84 11.66
C TYR A 32 -6.02 14.42 12.79
N SER A 33 -5.42 13.24 12.68
CA SER A 33 -4.60 12.64 13.74
C SER A 33 -3.22 12.29 13.18
N PRO A 34 -2.28 13.25 13.14
CA PRO A 34 -0.94 13.02 12.60
C PRO A 34 -0.06 12.20 13.56
N TYR A 35 1.09 11.73 13.07
CA TYR A 35 2.11 11.04 13.88
C TYR A 35 1.64 9.72 14.49
N LEU A 36 0.83 8.94 13.77
CA LEU A 36 0.43 7.63 14.24
C LEU A 36 1.55 6.62 14.08
N VAL A 37 1.63 5.69 15.02
CA VAL A 37 2.47 4.49 14.89
C VAL A 37 1.53 3.28 14.88
N ILE A 38 1.38 2.66 13.70
CA ILE A 38 0.51 1.52 13.48
C ILE A 38 1.39 0.33 13.10
N THR A 39 1.62 -0.59 14.04
CA THR A 39 2.59 -1.66 13.83
C THR A 39 2.19 -3.01 14.38
N GLU A 40 2.61 -4.09 13.73
CA GLU A 40 2.37 -5.47 14.20
C GLU A 40 0.88 -5.83 14.40
N ASN A 41 -0.04 -5.17 13.67
CA ASN A 41 -1.47 -5.47 13.77
C ASN A 41 -1.91 -6.44 12.67
N ASN A 42 -2.98 -7.18 12.95
CA ASN A 42 -3.67 -8.04 12.00
C ASN A 42 -5.06 -7.47 11.69
N PHE A 43 -5.20 -6.88 10.50
CA PHE A 43 -6.47 -6.43 9.95
C PHE A 43 -7.07 -7.50 9.04
N SER A 44 -8.18 -8.11 9.45
CA SER A 44 -8.77 -9.22 8.73
C SER A 44 -10.29 -9.16 8.55
N SER A 45 -10.77 -9.39 7.32
CA SER A 45 -12.22 -9.49 7.05
C SER A 45 -13.02 -8.25 7.46
N ASN A 46 -12.43 -7.06 7.38
CA ASN A 46 -13.15 -5.80 7.56
C ASN A 46 -13.90 -5.43 6.28
N ARG A 47 -15.17 -5.03 6.45
CA ARG A 47 -16.15 -4.90 5.36
C ARG A 47 -16.03 -3.63 4.54
N TRP A 48 -15.33 -2.62 5.03
CA TRP A 48 -15.10 -1.37 4.31
C TRP A 48 -13.62 -0.99 4.28
N TYR A 49 -13.11 -0.24 5.25
CA TYR A 49 -11.68 0.10 5.31
C TYR A 49 -11.03 -0.59 6.50
N ALA A 50 -9.98 -1.39 6.27
CA ALA A 50 -9.18 -1.94 7.35
C ALA A 50 -8.39 -0.84 8.06
N LEU A 51 -7.65 -0.04 7.31
CA LEU A 51 -7.01 1.18 7.80
C LEU A 51 -7.36 2.35 6.88
N TRP A 52 -7.98 3.38 7.46
CA TRP A 52 -8.26 4.64 6.80
C TRP A 52 -7.60 5.79 7.55
N LEU A 53 -6.66 6.47 6.88
CA LEU A 53 -6.12 7.75 7.30
C LEU A 53 -6.76 8.87 6.48
N ASP A 54 -7.54 9.72 7.15
CA ASP A 54 -8.12 10.94 6.61
C ASP A 54 -7.42 12.15 7.24
N SER A 55 -6.81 12.99 6.40
CA SER A 55 -6.12 14.20 6.83
C SER A 55 -5.11 13.94 7.95
N SER A 56 -4.45 12.77 7.92
CA SER A 56 -3.59 12.23 8.98
C SER A 56 -2.24 11.87 8.38
N GLY A 57 -1.31 12.83 8.41
CA GLY A 57 0.03 12.70 7.83
C GLY A 57 1.10 12.27 8.81
N GLU A 58 2.33 12.18 8.31
CA GLU A 58 3.56 11.95 9.12
C GLU A 58 3.47 10.69 10.00
N SER A 59 2.73 9.68 9.56
CA SER A 59 2.50 8.43 10.29
C SER A 59 3.37 7.30 9.77
N THR A 60 3.61 6.32 10.63
CA THR A 60 4.39 5.11 10.35
C THR A 60 3.47 3.88 10.43
N ILE A 61 3.36 3.15 9.32
CA ILE A 61 2.54 1.94 9.18
C ILE A 61 3.47 0.78 8.83
N THR A 62 3.85 -0.03 9.82
CA THR A 62 4.91 -1.04 9.64
C THR A 62 4.59 -2.42 10.15
N ASP A 63 5.02 -3.46 9.45
CA ASP A 63 4.91 -4.86 9.90
C ASP A 63 3.47 -5.31 10.22
N ASN A 64 2.48 -4.73 9.53
CA ASN A 64 1.08 -5.14 9.68
C ASN A 64 0.68 -6.18 8.63
N VAL A 65 -0.36 -6.93 8.95
CA VAL A 65 -1.00 -7.88 8.04
C VAL A 65 -2.39 -7.36 7.66
N PHE A 66 -2.64 -7.20 6.36
CA PHE A 66 -3.94 -6.85 5.79
C PHE A 66 -4.45 -7.99 4.91
N ILE A 67 -5.45 -8.73 5.40
CA ILE A 67 -5.98 -9.91 4.71
C ILE A 67 -7.50 -9.88 4.55
N LYS A 68 -8.00 -10.15 3.34
CA LYS A 68 -9.44 -10.35 3.08
C LYS A 68 -10.32 -9.18 3.52
N ASN A 69 -9.79 -7.96 3.48
CA ASN A 69 -10.56 -6.75 3.70
C ASN A 69 -11.12 -6.24 2.38
N TRP A 70 -12.13 -5.37 2.44
CA TRP A 70 -12.59 -4.67 1.24
C TRP A 70 -11.52 -3.68 0.77
N TYR A 71 -11.19 -2.65 1.56
CA TYR A 71 -9.97 -1.85 1.37
C TYR A 71 -8.95 -2.21 2.44
N SER A 72 -7.69 -2.42 2.02
CA SER A 72 -6.57 -2.68 2.94
C SER A 72 -6.09 -1.40 3.64
N VAL A 73 -5.33 -0.57 2.94
CA VAL A 73 -4.82 0.74 3.40
C VAL A 73 -5.39 1.82 2.48
N TYR A 74 -6.06 2.80 3.07
CA TYR A 74 -6.64 3.92 2.34
C TYR A 74 -6.12 5.23 2.92
N LEU A 75 -5.32 5.96 2.13
CA LEU A 75 -4.85 7.31 2.46
C LEU A 75 -5.68 8.34 1.69
N TYR A 76 -6.35 9.22 2.43
CA TYR A 76 -7.12 10.33 1.88
C TYR A 76 -6.64 11.65 2.46
N SER A 77 -6.24 12.60 1.59
CA SER A 77 -5.70 13.90 2.01
C SER A 77 -4.55 13.76 3.04
N SER A 78 -3.77 12.68 2.95
CA SER A 78 -2.81 12.24 3.97
C SER A 78 -1.44 12.04 3.34
N GLY A 79 -0.50 12.91 3.70
CA GLY A 79 0.85 12.91 3.12
C GLY A 79 1.98 12.64 4.11
N ASN A 80 3.19 12.47 3.58
CA ASN A 80 4.42 12.22 4.34
C ASN A 80 4.37 10.97 5.23
N ASN A 81 3.58 9.95 4.87
CA ASN A 81 3.54 8.70 5.63
C ASN A 81 4.61 7.72 5.16
N THR A 82 5.06 6.88 6.09
CA THR A 82 5.98 5.78 5.83
C THR A 82 5.23 4.46 5.97
N ILE A 83 5.19 3.65 4.92
CA ILE A 83 4.50 2.36 4.88
C ILE A 83 5.50 1.27 4.47
N SER A 84 5.88 0.39 5.39
CA SER A 84 6.90 -0.62 5.11
C SER A 84 6.77 -1.94 5.85
N GLY A 85 7.32 -3.02 5.29
CA GLY A 85 7.29 -4.34 5.91
C GLY A 85 5.89 -4.97 6.03
N ASN A 86 4.86 -4.39 5.40
CA ASN A 86 3.50 -4.89 5.53
C ASN A 86 3.23 -6.04 4.56
N ASN A 87 2.39 -6.99 4.99
CA ASN A 87 1.91 -8.09 4.16
C ASN A 87 0.43 -7.88 3.82
N ILE A 88 0.16 -7.47 2.59
CA ILE A 88 -1.15 -7.04 2.09
C ILE A 88 -1.62 -8.01 1.02
N TYR A 89 -2.56 -8.90 1.39
CA TYR A 89 -2.94 -9.97 0.48
C TYR A 89 -4.41 -10.40 0.53
N GLY A 90 -4.94 -10.77 -0.64
CA GLY A 90 -6.30 -11.29 -0.75
C GLY A 90 -7.38 -10.29 -0.35
N ASN A 91 -7.13 -8.98 -0.44
CA ASN A 91 -8.13 -7.94 -0.23
C ASN A 91 -8.84 -7.63 -1.55
N GLU A 92 -10.05 -7.07 -1.50
CA GLU A 92 -10.73 -6.61 -2.72
C GLU A 92 -9.89 -5.51 -3.39
N HIS A 93 -9.44 -4.54 -2.59
CA HIS A 93 -8.55 -3.46 -2.99
C HIS A 93 -7.28 -3.45 -2.13
N GLY A 94 -6.11 -3.46 -2.80
CA GLY A 94 -4.82 -3.16 -2.19
C GLY A 94 -4.71 -1.69 -1.74
N PRO A 95 -3.51 -1.18 -1.41
CA PRO A 95 -3.35 0.18 -0.94
C PRO A 95 -3.80 1.22 -1.96
N GLN A 96 -4.50 2.26 -1.50
CA GLN A 96 -4.93 3.37 -2.33
C GLN A 96 -4.51 4.71 -1.74
N PHE A 97 -3.99 5.57 -2.62
CA PHE A 97 -3.50 6.91 -2.33
C PHE A 97 -4.38 7.89 -3.11
N VAL A 98 -5.13 8.74 -2.39
CA VAL A 98 -6.05 9.71 -2.98
C VAL A 98 -5.84 11.05 -2.30
N ASP A 99 -5.52 12.09 -3.06
CA ASP A 99 -5.10 13.38 -2.50
C ASP A 99 -3.93 13.23 -1.51
N ALA A 100 -3.05 12.24 -1.71
CA ALA A 100 -2.09 11.76 -0.72
C ALA A 100 -0.66 11.95 -1.24
N ASP A 101 -0.04 13.08 -0.88
CA ASP A 101 1.27 13.47 -1.38
C ASP A 101 2.46 12.93 -0.55
N ASN A 102 3.61 12.75 -1.19
CA ASN A 102 4.92 12.54 -0.54
C ASN A 102 4.99 11.34 0.42
N ASN A 103 4.26 10.27 0.17
CA ASN A 103 4.35 9.04 0.98
C ASN A 103 5.46 8.12 0.46
N THR A 104 6.08 7.37 1.37
CA THR A 104 7.09 6.35 1.03
C THR A 104 6.51 4.96 1.32
N PHE A 105 6.50 4.10 0.32
CA PHE A 105 5.98 2.73 0.38
C PHE A 105 7.08 1.75 -0.03
N TYR A 106 7.65 0.99 0.92
CA TYR A 106 8.81 0.14 0.63
C TYR A 106 8.87 -1.18 1.41
N HIS A 107 9.51 -2.21 0.86
CA HIS A 107 9.62 -3.54 1.46
C HIS A 107 8.25 -4.14 1.87
N ASN A 108 7.18 -3.84 1.14
CA ASN A 108 5.88 -4.46 1.38
C ASN A 108 5.66 -5.62 0.41
N ILE A 109 4.90 -6.61 0.85
CA ILE A 109 4.40 -7.69 0.01
C ILE A 109 2.95 -7.37 -0.33
N VAL A 110 2.64 -7.16 -1.60
CA VAL A 110 1.31 -6.84 -2.09
C VAL A 110 0.88 -7.90 -3.09
N LYS A 111 -0.02 -8.81 -2.69
CA LYS A 111 -0.33 -9.97 -3.52
C LYS A 111 -1.78 -10.42 -3.54
N LYS A 112 -2.23 -10.92 -4.69
CA LYS A 112 -3.54 -11.57 -4.84
C LYS A 112 -4.71 -10.69 -4.41
N ASN A 113 -4.59 -9.37 -4.54
CA ASN A 113 -5.73 -8.48 -4.35
C ASN A 113 -6.62 -8.51 -5.60
N GLU A 114 -7.95 -8.46 -5.42
CA GLU A 114 -8.94 -8.78 -6.47
C GLU A 114 -9.12 -7.64 -7.50
N HIS A 115 -8.68 -6.42 -7.16
CA HIS A 115 -8.54 -5.29 -8.07
C HIS A 115 -7.06 -4.85 -8.18
N TYR A 116 -6.78 -3.58 -7.89
CA TYR A 116 -5.44 -3.02 -7.91
C TYR A 116 -4.63 -3.53 -6.71
N GLY A 117 -3.40 -3.95 -6.98
CA GLY A 117 -2.37 -4.18 -5.97
C GLY A 117 -2.01 -2.87 -5.30
N ILE A 118 -1.67 -1.83 -6.07
CA ILE A 118 -1.45 -0.47 -5.58
C ILE A 118 -2.14 0.51 -6.53
N SER A 119 -2.88 1.49 -6.00
CA SER A 119 -3.50 2.55 -6.80
C SER A 119 -3.10 3.93 -6.30
N VAL A 120 -2.60 4.76 -7.21
CA VAL A 120 -2.31 6.18 -6.98
C VAL A 120 -3.27 7.01 -7.82
N GLY A 121 -4.24 7.61 -7.15
CA GLY A 121 -5.30 8.41 -7.74
C GLY A 121 -4.94 9.89 -7.86
N CYS A 122 -5.97 10.70 -8.09
CA CYS A 122 -5.79 12.14 -8.32
C CYS A 122 -5.08 12.83 -7.14
N ARG A 123 -4.30 13.87 -7.46
CA ARG A 123 -3.66 14.76 -6.48
C ARG A 123 -2.75 14.04 -5.47
N SER A 124 -2.06 13.00 -5.91
CA SER A 124 -1.17 12.18 -5.07
C SER A 124 0.26 12.19 -5.63
N SER A 125 0.92 13.35 -5.56
CA SER A 125 2.26 13.60 -6.11
C SER A 125 3.39 13.22 -5.17
N GLY A 126 4.58 13.02 -5.73
CA GLY A 126 5.80 12.86 -4.92
C GLY A 126 5.86 11.56 -4.11
N ASN A 127 4.96 10.59 -4.37
CA ASN A 127 5.02 9.29 -3.73
C ASN A 127 6.20 8.47 -4.25
N SER A 128 6.76 7.60 -3.40
CA SER A 128 7.88 6.72 -3.74
C SER A 128 7.55 5.28 -3.39
N PHE A 129 7.60 4.40 -4.39
CA PHE A 129 7.35 2.97 -4.29
C PHE A 129 8.63 2.21 -4.61
N THR A 130 9.32 1.76 -3.56
CA THR A 130 10.63 1.13 -3.71
C THR A 130 10.70 -0.23 -3.10
N ASP A 131 11.35 -1.16 -3.78
CA ASP A 131 11.68 -2.45 -3.22
C ASP A 131 10.51 -3.31 -2.72
N ASN A 132 9.32 -3.17 -3.30
CA ASN A 132 8.14 -3.97 -2.94
C ASN A 132 8.00 -5.24 -3.78
N ASP A 133 7.33 -6.25 -3.22
CA ASP A 133 6.99 -7.49 -3.93
C ASP A 133 5.52 -7.46 -4.35
N ILE A 134 5.27 -7.16 -5.63
CA ILE A 134 3.93 -6.95 -6.20
C ILE A 134 3.56 -8.15 -7.07
N ILE A 135 2.66 -9.01 -6.56
CA ILE A 135 2.51 -10.38 -7.04
C ILE A 135 1.05 -10.76 -7.28
N GLU A 136 0.70 -11.10 -8.52
CA GLU A 136 -0.57 -11.73 -8.89
C GLU A 136 -1.81 -10.95 -8.40
N ASN A 137 -1.74 -9.62 -8.35
CA ASN A 137 -2.94 -8.81 -8.19
C ASN A 137 -3.68 -8.77 -9.53
N ALA A 138 -5.00 -8.59 -9.52
CA ALA A 138 -5.75 -8.50 -10.79
C ALA A 138 -5.19 -7.40 -11.70
N GLN A 139 -4.72 -6.32 -11.08
CA GLN A 139 -3.78 -5.40 -11.69
C GLN A 139 -2.69 -5.00 -10.70
N ASN A 140 -1.41 -5.20 -11.04
CA ASN A 140 -0.31 -5.00 -10.08
C ASN A 140 -0.20 -3.57 -9.55
N ALA A 141 -0.26 -2.57 -10.42
CA ALA A 141 -0.36 -1.17 -10.01
C ALA A 141 -1.12 -0.32 -11.04
N TRP A 142 -1.59 0.84 -10.59
CA TRP A 142 -2.09 1.93 -11.42
C TRP A 142 -1.68 3.27 -10.81
N ASP A 143 -1.10 4.16 -11.60
CA ASP A 143 -0.61 5.46 -11.15
C ASP A 143 -0.96 6.56 -12.16
N ASP A 144 -1.97 7.36 -11.82
CA ASP A 144 -2.47 8.44 -12.67
C ASP A 144 -1.74 9.77 -12.47
N TYR A 145 -0.98 9.93 -11.40
CA TYR A 145 -0.48 11.25 -10.97
C TYR A 145 1.03 11.40 -11.10
N GLY A 146 1.76 10.29 -11.05
CA GLY A 146 3.18 10.23 -11.35
C GLY A 146 4.05 10.13 -10.10
N SER A 147 4.26 8.90 -9.64
CA SER A 147 5.11 8.55 -8.50
C SER A 147 6.51 8.10 -8.96
N SER A 148 7.46 7.99 -8.03
CA SER A 148 8.73 7.31 -8.29
C SER A 148 8.58 5.81 -8.03
N TRP A 149 9.02 4.98 -8.98
CA TRP A 149 9.03 3.52 -8.83
C TRP A 149 10.44 3.02 -9.10
N ASP A 150 10.97 2.21 -8.18
CA ASP A 150 12.32 1.66 -8.34
C ASP A 150 12.51 0.36 -7.57
N GLY A 151 13.18 -0.63 -8.16
CA GLY A 151 13.57 -1.82 -7.43
C GLY A 151 12.41 -2.74 -7.07
N ASN A 152 11.19 -2.57 -7.59
CA ASN A 152 10.08 -3.46 -7.22
C ASN A 152 10.16 -4.77 -8.00
N TYR A 153 9.67 -5.85 -7.39
CA TYR A 153 9.42 -7.11 -8.07
C TYR A 153 7.98 -7.13 -8.59
N TRP A 154 7.81 -7.46 -9.87
CA TRP A 154 6.50 -7.53 -10.52
C TRP A 154 6.29 -8.93 -11.11
N SER A 155 5.26 -9.65 -10.67
CA SER A 155 5.01 -11.01 -11.14
C SER A 155 4.75 -11.13 -12.65
N ASP A 156 4.37 -10.04 -13.29
CA ASP A 156 4.09 -9.93 -14.72
C ASP A 156 5.22 -9.28 -15.52
N TYR A 157 6.36 -8.96 -14.89
CA TYR A 157 7.51 -8.34 -15.56
C TYR A 157 8.03 -9.20 -16.71
N ILE A 158 8.18 -8.58 -17.88
CA ILE A 158 8.67 -9.24 -19.09
C ILE A 158 10.08 -9.81 -18.93
N GLY A 159 10.93 -9.21 -18.08
CA GLY A 159 12.27 -9.72 -17.78
C GLY A 159 12.27 -11.07 -17.07
N LEU A 160 11.16 -11.48 -16.44
CA LEU A 160 10.99 -12.82 -15.89
C LEU A 160 10.73 -13.86 -16.99
N LYS A 161 9.98 -13.48 -18.03
CA LYS A 161 9.66 -14.34 -19.19
C LYS A 161 10.85 -14.45 -20.14
N LEU A 162 11.52 -13.33 -20.39
CA LEU A 162 12.69 -13.22 -21.27
C LEU A 162 13.90 -12.81 -20.43
N LYS A 163 14.64 -13.80 -19.91
CA LYS A 163 15.76 -13.57 -18.98
C LYS A 163 16.80 -12.58 -19.48
N ILE A 164 17.03 -12.51 -20.80
CA ILE A 164 17.93 -11.51 -21.39
C ILE A 164 17.44 -10.08 -21.16
N LEU A 165 16.13 -9.82 -21.23
CA LEU A 165 15.54 -8.51 -20.94
C LEU A 165 15.65 -8.15 -19.45
N GLY A 166 15.52 -9.16 -18.58
CA GLY A 166 15.81 -8.99 -17.16
C GLY A 166 17.28 -8.67 -16.89
N PHE A 167 18.20 -9.37 -17.57
CA PHE A 167 19.64 -9.18 -17.43
C PHE A 167 20.12 -7.79 -17.90
N ILE A 168 19.59 -7.28 -19.00
CA ILE A 168 19.92 -5.93 -19.49
C ILE A 168 19.12 -4.82 -18.78
N GLY A 169 18.26 -5.16 -17.82
CA GLY A 169 17.54 -4.19 -16.99
C GLY A 169 16.47 -3.38 -17.74
N VAL A 170 15.63 -4.03 -18.56
CA VAL A 170 14.50 -3.34 -19.20
C VAL A 170 13.54 -2.79 -18.13
N PRO A 171 13.15 -1.51 -18.16
CA PRO A 171 12.18 -0.96 -17.21
C PRO A 171 10.81 -1.65 -17.25
N TYR A 172 10.10 -1.66 -16.13
CA TYR A 172 8.69 -2.09 -16.08
C TYR A 172 7.78 -0.87 -16.20
N HIS A 173 6.82 -0.92 -17.11
CA HIS A 173 5.85 0.17 -17.29
C HIS A 173 4.74 0.05 -16.25
N VAL A 174 4.55 1.09 -15.44
CA VAL A 174 3.42 1.18 -14.50
C VAL A 174 2.28 1.92 -15.21
N PRO A 175 1.10 1.31 -15.43
CA PRO A 175 0.04 1.95 -16.19
C PRO A 175 -0.68 3.09 -15.41
N GLY A 176 -1.39 3.97 -16.13
CA GLY A 176 -2.12 5.13 -15.60
C GLY A 176 -1.75 6.40 -16.36
N ARG A 177 -0.54 6.92 -16.12
CA ARG A 177 0.03 8.08 -16.84
C ARG A 177 1.07 7.67 -17.89
N LEU A 178 1.26 8.53 -18.90
CA LEU A 178 2.37 8.40 -19.86
C LEU A 178 3.74 8.51 -19.15
N ASN A 179 4.68 7.68 -19.60
CA ASN A 179 6.08 7.70 -19.17
C ASN A 179 6.30 7.36 -17.68
N GLN A 180 5.50 6.44 -17.16
CA GLN A 180 5.56 5.98 -15.78
C GLN A 180 6.25 4.61 -15.71
N TRP A 181 7.42 4.54 -15.06
CA TRP A 181 8.29 3.35 -15.13
C TRP A 181 8.94 3.05 -13.78
N ASP A 182 8.99 1.77 -13.45
CA ASP A 182 10.00 1.23 -12.54
C ASP A 182 11.29 1.01 -13.33
N ARG A 183 12.35 1.72 -12.95
CA ARG A 183 13.60 1.76 -13.71
C ARG A 183 14.47 0.53 -13.50
N HIS A 184 14.36 -0.11 -12.33
CA HIS A 184 15.22 -1.23 -11.96
C HIS A 184 14.37 -2.39 -11.41
N PRO A 185 13.44 -2.95 -12.21
CA PRO A 185 12.58 -4.03 -11.75
C PRO A 185 13.41 -5.25 -11.37
N ARG A 186 13.11 -5.84 -10.21
CA ARG A 186 13.81 -7.03 -9.72
C ARG A 186 13.36 -8.29 -10.44
N THR A 187 14.26 -9.26 -10.50
CA THR A 187 14.00 -10.59 -11.07
C THR A 187 13.70 -11.67 -10.02
N ALA A 188 13.75 -11.32 -8.73
CA ALA A 188 13.35 -12.16 -7.61
C ALA A 188 12.68 -11.31 -6.50
N PRO A 189 11.74 -11.89 -5.74
CA PRO A 189 11.15 -11.25 -4.56
C PRO A 189 12.18 -11.15 -3.41
N VAL A 190 11.94 -10.23 -2.47
CA VAL A 190 12.80 -10.00 -1.29
C VAL A 190 12.34 -10.78 -0.05
N GLY A 191 11.03 -11.05 0.09
CA GLY A 191 10.51 -11.89 1.17
C GLY A 191 9.27 -11.36 1.87
#